data_AF-A0A8H2PK78-F1
#
_entry.id   AF-A0A8H2PK78-F1
#
_cell.length_a   1.000
_cell.length_b   1.000
_cell.length_c   1.000
_cell.angle_alpha   90.00
_cell.angle_beta   90.00
_cell.angle_gamma   90.00
#
_symmetry.space_group_name_H-M   'P 1'
#
loop_
_entity.id
_entity.type
_entity.pdbx_description
1 polymer ?
#
loop_
_entity_poly.entity_id
_entity_poly.type
_entity_poly.pdbx_seq_one_letter_code
_entity_poly.pdbx_strand_id
1 'polypeptide(L)'
;MHNSHDPLTVLAGGESPVPPDPAFAVRLRARLEAAVTLPKGVVMSGTDTAIADLNVPAAAPVEVPRPAALPYLAVADARAALAWYVDALGAVVVGDPIVMDDGRIGHAELTLAGGVLYLADEFPELGLKAPAVQSVSVSLMVNVPDTDAALAQARQHGAQVQREPYDAHGSRTAVVIDPFGHRWMLTGPVPVTVPIRHGDIGYISVQTPDAQRAAAFYGHVLGWDYDPDTRKVTSNRMHTGIFETTGPQTVFCCYAVRDLDAARQAILAAGGQVGTPEQHEWGATLDATDALGTDFAVFQPVPGIARPELNGAGPGELSYMTYYVTDSAAFRDFYGEVLGWTFEPGRIEDGWAVQGCHPMSGAAGGAAQTVAVPMWTVTDIEAAVARVREAGGTVIDEPSRQPYGMSAECTDDQGARFYLGAF
;
A
#
# COMPACT_ATOMS: atom_id res chain seq x y z
N MET A 1 59.87 30.82 -11.06
CA MET A 1 59.03 30.67 -9.86
C MET A 1 57.61 31.06 -10.23
N HIS A 2 56.78 30.09 -10.62
CA HIS A 2 55.34 30.25 -10.84
C HIS A 2 54.66 29.20 -9.96
N ASN A 3 53.79 29.65 -9.07
CA ASN A 3 53.13 28.80 -8.08
C ASN A 3 51.94 28.11 -8.78
N SER A 4 52.07 26.81 -9.03
CA SER A 4 51.22 26.02 -9.95
C SER A 4 50.07 25.26 -9.26
N HIS A 5 49.48 25.81 -8.19
CA HIS A 5 48.39 25.12 -7.46
C HIS A 5 47.36 26.11 -6.92
N ASP A 6 46.69 26.85 -7.80
CA ASP A 6 45.41 27.48 -7.46
C ASP A 6 44.26 26.57 -7.96
N PRO A 7 43.52 25.88 -7.07
CA PRO A 7 42.43 24.99 -7.46
C PRO A 7 41.26 25.70 -8.16
N LEU A 8 41.23 27.04 -8.16
CA LEU A 8 40.19 27.83 -8.82
C LEU A 8 40.48 28.13 -10.30
N THR A 9 41.64 27.75 -10.85
CA THR A 9 41.92 27.94 -12.28
C THR A 9 40.99 27.12 -13.20
N VAL A 10 40.38 26.04 -12.70
CA VAL A 10 39.38 25.24 -13.43
C VAL A 10 38.14 26.07 -13.78
N LEU A 11 37.78 27.06 -12.97
CA LEU A 11 36.63 27.93 -13.21
C LEU A 11 36.93 29.07 -14.21
N ALA A 12 38.19 29.26 -14.59
CA ALA A 12 38.61 30.26 -15.58
C ALA A 12 38.62 29.71 -17.02
N GLY A 13 38.39 28.40 -17.19
CA GLY A 13 38.17 27.80 -18.50
C GLY A 13 36.83 28.25 -19.07
N GLY A 14 36.85 28.89 -20.24
CA GLY A 14 35.64 29.33 -20.94
C GLY A 14 34.79 28.14 -21.38
N GLU A 15 33.93 27.64 -20.49
CA GLU A 15 32.82 26.78 -20.86
C GLU A 15 31.91 27.57 -21.79
N SER A 16 31.82 27.13 -23.05
CA SER A 16 30.86 27.69 -23.98
C SER A 16 29.46 27.27 -23.49
N PRO A 17 28.53 28.23 -23.27
CA PRO A 17 27.19 27.89 -22.79
C PRO A 17 26.56 26.85 -23.72
N VAL A 18 26.18 25.70 -23.14
CA VAL A 18 25.44 24.69 -23.89
C VAL A 18 24.04 25.26 -24.14
N PRO A 19 23.61 25.46 -25.39
CA PRO A 19 22.27 25.92 -25.66
C PRO A 19 21.27 24.88 -25.11
N PRO A 20 20.21 25.31 -24.42
CA PRO A 20 19.23 24.38 -23.87
C PRO A 20 18.60 23.57 -25.01
N ASP A 21 18.16 22.35 -24.68
CA ASP A 21 17.40 21.51 -25.61
C ASP A 21 16.28 22.34 -26.28
N PRO A 22 16.27 22.48 -27.62
CA PRO A 22 15.28 23.26 -28.33
C PRO A 22 13.84 22.79 -28.05
N ALA A 23 13.64 21.48 -27.86
CA ALA A 23 12.32 20.94 -27.54
C ALA A 23 11.87 21.35 -26.14
N PHE A 24 12.78 21.35 -25.16
CA PHE A 24 12.51 21.89 -23.82
C PHE A 24 12.20 23.39 -23.86
N ALA A 25 12.99 24.18 -24.59
CA ALA A 25 12.79 25.63 -24.69
C ALA A 25 11.42 25.98 -25.32
N VAL A 26 11.00 25.24 -26.35
CA VAL A 26 9.67 25.40 -26.97
C VAL A 26 8.55 25.04 -25.99
N ARG A 27 8.65 23.92 -25.27
CA ARG A 27 7.65 23.51 -24.26
C ARG A 27 7.55 24.51 -23.12
N LEU A 28 8.68 25.02 -22.63
CA LEU A 28 8.72 26.01 -21.55
C LEU A 28 8.09 27.34 -22.00
N ARG A 29 8.40 27.79 -23.21
CA ARG A 29 7.83 29.02 -23.77
C ARG A 29 6.32 28.91 -23.92
N ALA A 30 5.81 27.80 -24.46
CA ALA A 30 4.38 27.57 -24.59
C ALA A 30 3.66 27.57 -23.22
N ARG A 31 4.27 26.97 -22.19
CA ARG A 31 3.72 26.99 -20.81
C ARG A 31 3.69 28.40 -20.21
N LEU A 32 4.74 29.20 -20.43
CA LEU A 32 4.80 30.58 -19.93
C LEU A 32 3.79 31.49 -20.64
N GLU A 33 3.65 31.37 -21.96
CA GLU A 33 2.67 32.13 -22.74
C GLU A 33 1.22 31.78 -22.34
N ALA A 34 0.94 30.49 -22.08
CA ALA A 34 -0.35 30.04 -21.55
C ALA A 34 -0.62 30.56 -20.13
N ALA A 35 0.42 30.61 -19.26
CA ALA A 35 0.27 31.12 -17.90
C ALA A 35 0.05 32.64 -17.85
N VAL A 36 0.64 33.39 -18.77
CA VAL A 36 0.51 34.85 -18.84
C VAL A 36 -0.82 35.30 -19.47
N THR A 37 -1.52 34.41 -20.18
CA THR A 37 -2.84 34.68 -20.79
C THR A 37 -4.03 34.36 -19.88
N LEU A 38 -3.79 33.89 -18.66
CA LEU A 38 -4.84 33.70 -17.65
C LEU A 38 -5.43 35.06 -17.19
N PRO A 39 -6.76 35.18 -17.00
CA PRO A 39 -7.38 36.40 -16.51
C PRO A 39 -6.84 36.76 -15.12
N LYS A 40 -6.51 38.05 -14.89
CA LYS A 40 -6.11 38.56 -13.57
C LYS A 40 -7.27 38.37 -12.58
N GLY A 41 -7.08 37.52 -11.57
CA GLY A 41 -8.08 37.25 -10.52
C GLY A 41 -8.25 35.77 -10.16
N VAL A 42 -7.60 34.84 -10.86
CA VAL A 42 -7.57 33.43 -10.47
C VAL A 42 -6.64 33.26 -9.26
N VAL A 43 -7.20 32.93 -8.10
CA VAL A 43 -6.42 32.45 -6.96
C VAL A 43 -5.92 31.05 -7.30
N MET A 44 -4.63 30.93 -7.58
CA MET A 44 -3.96 29.65 -7.79
C MET A 44 -3.81 28.94 -6.44
N SER A 45 -4.84 28.20 -6.01
CA SER A 45 -4.84 27.46 -4.73
C SER A 45 -3.78 26.35 -4.63
N GLY A 46 -3.03 26.09 -5.71
CA GLY A 46 -1.89 25.17 -5.70
C GLY A 46 -0.56 25.79 -5.25
N THR A 47 -0.45 27.12 -5.17
CA THR A 47 0.85 27.76 -4.91
C THR A 47 1.19 27.77 -3.41
N ASP A 48 0.20 27.96 -2.54
CA ASP A 48 0.41 27.92 -1.09
C ASP A 48 0.69 26.51 -0.59
N THR A 49 0.05 25.49 -1.16
CA THR A 49 0.32 24.07 -0.85
C THR A 49 1.70 23.65 -1.36
N ALA A 50 2.09 24.04 -2.59
CA ALA A 50 3.40 23.73 -3.14
C ALA A 50 4.54 24.45 -2.39
N ILE A 51 4.31 25.69 -1.94
CA ILE A 51 5.28 26.43 -1.12
C ILE A 51 5.35 25.85 0.31
N ALA A 52 4.23 25.37 0.86
CA ALA A 52 4.22 24.66 2.14
C ALA A 52 4.98 23.32 2.05
N ASP A 53 4.76 22.54 0.99
CA ASP A 53 5.47 21.28 0.74
C ASP A 53 6.99 21.49 0.52
N LEU A 54 7.38 22.58 -0.13
CA LEU A 54 8.79 22.97 -0.30
C LEU A 54 9.44 23.54 0.97
N ASN A 55 8.64 24.02 1.93
CA ASN A 55 9.09 24.58 3.20
C ASN A 55 8.95 23.63 4.39
N VAL A 56 8.42 22.42 4.20
CA VAL A 56 8.64 21.34 5.16
C VAL A 56 10.15 21.13 5.19
N PRO A 57 10.83 21.31 6.35
CA PRO A 57 12.23 20.96 6.44
C PRO A 57 12.33 19.50 6.04
N ALA A 58 12.97 19.21 4.91
CA ALA A 58 13.39 17.86 4.61
C ALA A 58 14.09 17.38 5.89
N ALA A 59 13.55 16.33 6.51
CA ALA A 59 14.21 15.72 7.64
C ALA A 59 15.65 15.53 7.21
N ALA A 60 16.60 16.13 7.96
CA ALA A 60 18.01 16.06 7.61
C ALA A 60 18.29 14.58 7.31
N PRO A 61 18.83 14.24 6.13
CA PRO A 61 19.08 12.85 5.80
C PRO A 61 19.83 12.25 6.98
N VAL A 62 19.25 11.23 7.60
CA VAL A 62 19.94 10.49 8.65
C VAL A 62 21.21 10.00 7.99
N GLU A 63 22.33 10.61 8.37
CA GLU A 63 23.62 10.35 7.75
C GLU A 63 23.99 8.93 8.14
N VAL A 64 23.63 7.95 7.30
CA VAL A 64 23.94 6.55 7.52
C VAL A 64 25.47 6.46 7.51
N PRO A 65 26.10 6.05 8.62
CA PRO A 65 27.55 5.97 8.68
C PRO A 65 28.03 5.01 7.58
N ARG A 66 28.99 5.45 6.77
CA ARG A 66 29.62 4.53 5.81
C ARG A 66 30.28 3.40 6.59
N PRO A 67 30.03 2.12 6.26
CA PRO A 67 30.63 1.01 6.97
C PRO A 67 32.15 1.13 6.97
N ALA A 68 32.76 1.06 8.15
CA ALA A 68 34.21 1.09 8.28
C ALA A 68 34.86 -0.25 7.86
N ALA A 69 34.09 -1.33 7.85
CA ALA A 69 34.53 -2.66 7.47
C ALA A 69 33.52 -3.30 6.50
N LEU A 70 34.05 -4.00 5.50
CA LEU A 70 33.27 -4.81 4.58
C LEU A 70 33.13 -6.21 5.21
N PRO A 71 31.91 -6.68 5.49
CA PRO A 71 31.69 -8.00 6.08
C PRO A 71 32.03 -9.11 5.08
N TYR A 72 32.77 -10.11 5.55
CA TYR A 72 33.04 -11.33 4.81
C TYR A 72 32.42 -12.50 5.56
N LEU A 73 31.34 -13.07 5.02
CA LEU A 73 30.60 -14.16 5.62
C LEU A 73 31.20 -15.51 5.21
N ALA A 74 31.49 -16.34 6.21
CA ALA A 74 31.73 -17.76 6.02
C ALA A 74 30.43 -18.52 6.22
N VAL A 75 30.11 -19.44 5.32
CA VAL A 75 28.89 -20.27 5.38
C VAL A 75 29.23 -21.72 5.03
N ALA A 76 28.41 -22.66 5.47
CA ALA A 76 28.64 -24.09 5.20
C ALA A 76 28.34 -24.48 3.73
N ASP A 77 27.46 -23.71 3.06
CA ASP A 77 27.13 -23.86 1.65
C ASP A 77 26.92 -22.47 1.02
N ALA A 78 27.95 -21.97 0.35
CA ALA A 78 27.95 -20.66 -0.28
C ALA A 78 26.96 -20.55 -1.43
N ARG A 79 26.71 -21.64 -2.16
CA ARG A 79 25.82 -21.59 -3.32
C ARG A 79 24.37 -21.47 -2.88
N ALA A 80 23.99 -22.23 -1.85
CA ALA A 80 22.69 -22.07 -1.19
C ALA A 80 22.54 -20.68 -0.56
N ALA A 81 23.61 -20.16 0.06
CA ALA A 81 23.59 -18.84 0.68
C ALA A 81 23.41 -17.70 -0.34
N LEU A 82 24.11 -17.76 -1.48
CA LEU A 82 23.92 -16.78 -2.56
C LEU A 82 22.47 -16.75 -3.04
N ALA A 83 21.86 -17.90 -3.30
CA ALA A 83 20.45 -17.98 -3.71
C ALA A 83 19.53 -17.39 -2.63
N TRP A 84 19.77 -17.74 -1.36
CA TRP A 84 18.99 -17.23 -0.26
C TRP A 84 19.09 -15.71 -0.11
N TYR A 85 20.29 -15.12 -0.18
CA TYR A 85 20.44 -13.66 -0.05
C TYR A 85 19.78 -12.90 -1.20
N VAL A 86 19.78 -13.46 -2.41
CA VAL A 86 19.05 -12.90 -3.56
C VAL A 86 17.56 -12.94 -3.30
N ASP A 87 17.01 -14.10 -2.94
CA ASP A 87 15.55 -14.28 -2.83
C ASP A 87 14.96 -13.64 -1.57
N ALA A 88 15.67 -13.74 -0.44
CA ALA A 88 15.16 -13.35 0.88
C ALA A 88 15.45 -11.88 1.23
N LEU A 89 16.60 -11.34 0.80
CA LEU A 89 17.02 -9.97 1.11
C LEU A 89 17.15 -9.06 -0.13
N GLY A 90 16.93 -9.59 -1.34
CA GLY A 90 17.04 -8.80 -2.57
C GLY A 90 18.49 -8.44 -2.93
N ALA A 91 19.46 -9.25 -2.51
CA ALA A 91 20.85 -9.04 -2.86
C ALA A 91 21.10 -9.32 -4.36
N VAL A 92 22.17 -8.76 -4.91
CA VAL A 92 22.60 -9.00 -6.30
C VAL A 92 24.03 -9.52 -6.29
N VAL A 93 24.24 -10.69 -6.90
CA VAL A 93 25.59 -11.26 -7.10
C VAL A 93 26.35 -10.39 -8.10
N VAL A 94 27.54 -9.97 -7.71
CA VAL A 94 28.42 -9.16 -8.56
C VAL A 94 29.48 -10.05 -9.19
N GLY A 95 29.43 -10.17 -10.51
CA GLY A 95 30.34 -11.02 -11.28
C GLY A 95 30.17 -12.51 -10.99
N ASP A 96 31.12 -13.30 -11.48
CA ASP A 96 31.14 -14.75 -11.26
C ASP A 96 31.87 -15.08 -9.94
N PRO A 97 31.30 -15.92 -9.06
CA PRO A 97 32.00 -16.43 -7.89
C PRO A 97 33.29 -17.15 -8.26
N ILE A 98 34.33 -16.97 -7.44
CA ILE A 98 35.59 -17.69 -7.58
C ILE A 98 35.43 -19.08 -6.98
N VAL A 99 35.41 -20.09 -7.85
CA VAL A 99 35.33 -21.50 -7.48
C VAL A 99 36.73 -22.09 -7.40
N MET A 100 37.03 -22.75 -6.29
CA MET A 100 38.30 -23.42 -6.03
C MET A 100 38.35 -24.79 -6.72
N ASP A 101 39.53 -25.40 -6.80
CA ASP A 101 39.74 -26.71 -7.45
C ASP A 101 38.90 -27.85 -6.85
N ASP A 102 38.49 -27.72 -5.58
CA ASP A 102 37.63 -28.68 -4.88
C ASP A 102 36.13 -28.42 -5.07
N GLY A 103 35.76 -27.38 -5.83
CA GLY A 103 34.38 -26.99 -6.13
C GLY A 103 33.73 -26.03 -5.12
N ARG A 104 34.40 -25.72 -3.99
CA ARG A 104 33.92 -24.71 -3.03
C ARG A 104 34.07 -23.30 -3.60
N ILE A 105 33.17 -22.39 -3.24
CA ILE A 105 33.29 -20.97 -3.53
C ILE A 105 34.27 -20.36 -2.52
N GLY A 106 35.45 -19.99 -3.01
CA GLY A 106 36.47 -19.30 -2.20
C GLY A 106 36.18 -17.81 -2.04
N HIS A 107 35.38 -17.22 -2.93
CA HIS A 107 34.96 -15.82 -2.86
C HIS A 107 33.76 -15.53 -3.76
N ALA A 108 32.81 -14.76 -3.25
CA ALA A 108 31.72 -14.15 -3.99
C ALA A 108 31.44 -12.74 -3.46
N GLU A 109 31.00 -11.86 -4.34
CA GLU A 109 30.61 -10.50 -4.00
C GLU A 109 29.08 -10.33 -4.16
N LEU A 110 28.46 -9.66 -3.20
CA LEU A 110 27.04 -9.33 -3.19
C LEU A 110 26.87 -7.82 -2.97
N THR A 111 25.96 -7.19 -3.70
CA THR A 111 25.44 -5.87 -3.34
C THR A 111 24.09 -6.00 -2.65
N LEU A 112 23.90 -5.25 -1.56
CA LEU A 112 22.68 -5.26 -0.76
C LEU A 112 22.50 -3.89 -0.10
N ALA A 113 21.30 -3.29 -0.23
CA ALA A 113 20.96 -1.99 0.36
C ALA A 113 21.99 -0.87 0.07
N GLY A 114 22.59 -0.89 -1.13
CA GLY A 114 23.63 0.07 -1.54
C GLY A 114 25.04 -0.18 -0.97
N GLY A 115 25.22 -1.24 -0.17
CA GLY A 115 26.50 -1.71 0.33
C GLY A 115 27.01 -2.97 -0.39
N VAL A 116 28.21 -3.41 -0.01
CA VAL A 116 28.85 -4.63 -0.52
C VAL A 116 29.13 -5.58 0.64
N LEU A 117 28.94 -6.88 0.39
CA LEU A 117 29.27 -7.97 1.30
C LEU A 117 30.02 -9.05 0.52
N TYR A 118 30.99 -9.68 1.17
CA TYR A 118 31.71 -10.83 0.64
C TYR A 118 31.23 -12.12 1.29
N LEU A 119 31.31 -13.21 0.54
CA LEU A 119 30.84 -14.52 0.97
C LEU A 119 31.76 -15.62 0.45
N ALA A 120 32.00 -16.64 1.28
CA ALA A 120 32.73 -17.84 0.90
C ALA A 120 32.19 -19.05 1.67
N ASP A 121 32.46 -20.23 1.11
CA ASP A 121 32.35 -21.47 1.87
C ASP A 121 33.32 -21.46 3.06
N GLU A 122 33.05 -22.28 4.06
CA GLU A 122 33.98 -22.47 5.15
C GLU A 122 35.23 -23.25 4.73
N PHE A 123 36.36 -22.85 5.32
CA PHE A 123 37.66 -23.53 5.22
C PHE A 123 38.17 -23.76 6.65
N PRO A 124 37.64 -24.76 7.37
CA PRO A 124 38.07 -25.08 8.74
C PRO A 124 39.58 -25.30 8.89
N GLU A 125 40.23 -25.79 7.84
CA GLU A 125 41.68 -25.98 7.72
C GLU A 125 42.48 -24.66 7.76
N LEU A 126 41.85 -23.54 7.40
CA LEU A 126 42.38 -22.18 7.50
C LEU A 126 41.82 -21.42 8.73
N GLY A 127 40.98 -22.08 9.53
CA GLY A 127 40.29 -21.47 10.67
C GLY A 127 39.08 -20.60 10.31
N LEU A 128 38.67 -20.56 9.04
CA LEU A 128 37.46 -19.86 8.58
C LEU A 128 36.26 -20.80 8.69
N LYS A 129 35.32 -20.52 9.60
CA LYS A 129 34.19 -21.41 9.90
C LYS A 129 32.87 -20.66 9.87
N ALA A 130 31.82 -21.35 9.44
CA ALA A 130 30.46 -20.84 9.58
C ALA A 130 30.09 -20.69 11.07
N PRO A 131 29.13 -19.80 11.41
CA PRO A 131 28.64 -19.67 12.78
C PRO A 131 28.13 -21.01 13.33
N ALA A 132 28.51 -21.33 14.57
CA ALA A 132 27.94 -22.46 15.28
C ALA A 132 26.47 -22.18 15.65
N VAL A 133 25.66 -23.23 15.76
CA VAL A 133 24.25 -23.12 16.17
C VAL A 133 24.14 -22.34 17.48
N GLN A 134 23.25 -21.35 17.50
CA GLN A 134 23.02 -20.43 18.64
C GLN A 134 24.25 -19.60 19.08
N SER A 135 25.29 -19.52 18.26
CA SER A 135 26.45 -18.66 18.51
C SER A 135 26.39 -17.41 17.65
N VAL A 136 26.44 -16.24 18.28
CA VAL A 136 26.45 -14.94 17.59
C VAL A 136 27.73 -14.20 17.96
N SER A 137 28.66 -14.08 17.01
CA SER A 137 29.89 -13.30 17.18
C SER A 137 29.74 -11.85 16.73
N VAL A 138 28.85 -11.59 15.77
CA VAL A 138 28.56 -10.26 15.23
C VAL A 138 27.08 -10.15 14.87
N SER A 139 26.57 -8.92 14.80
CA SER A 139 25.25 -8.63 14.22
C SER A 139 25.42 -7.70 13.05
N LEU A 140 24.85 -8.08 11.91
CA LEU A 140 24.86 -7.29 10.69
C LEU A 140 23.57 -6.47 10.67
N MET A 141 23.70 -5.16 10.54
CA MET A 141 22.55 -4.28 10.38
C MET A 141 22.41 -3.92 8.91
N VAL A 142 21.23 -4.15 8.34
CA VAL A 142 20.89 -3.77 6.98
C VAL A 142 19.71 -2.81 7.01
N ASN A 143 19.83 -1.71 6.27
CA ASN A 143 18.73 -0.78 6.10
C ASN A 143 17.73 -1.35 5.09
N VAL A 144 16.46 -1.39 5.47
CA VAL A 144 15.36 -1.83 4.62
C VAL A 144 14.29 -0.74 4.54
N PRO A 145 13.59 -0.60 3.41
CA PRO A 145 12.55 0.41 3.26
C PRO A 145 11.33 0.14 4.16
N ASP A 146 11.04 -1.13 4.41
CA ASP A 146 9.95 -1.60 5.26
C ASP A 146 10.42 -2.82 6.06
N THR A 147 10.45 -2.69 7.38
CA THR A 147 10.95 -3.73 8.29
C THR A 147 10.01 -4.93 8.38
N ASP A 148 8.70 -4.71 8.35
CA ASP A 148 7.71 -5.78 8.46
C ASP A 148 7.70 -6.63 7.19
N ALA A 149 7.75 -5.98 6.02
CA ALA A 149 7.84 -6.66 4.73
C ALA A 149 9.14 -7.48 4.61
N ALA A 150 10.28 -6.89 4.96
CA ALA A 150 11.57 -7.60 4.93
C ALA A 150 11.61 -8.79 5.91
N LEU A 151 11.00 -8.65 7.09
CA LEU A 151 10.88 -9.74 8.05
C LEU A 151 10.01 -10.89 7.50
N ALA A 152 8.87 -10.55 6.89
CA ALA A 152 7.96 -11.52 6.29
C ALA A 152 8.67 -12.31 5.17
N GLN A 153 9.37 -11.62 4.28
CA GLN A 153 10.19 -12.22 3.23
C GLN A 153 11.25 -13.17 3.80
N ALA A 154 12.06 -12.69 4.76
CA ALA A 154 13.10 -13.52 5.38
C ALA A 154 12.52 -14.77 6.07
N ARG A 155 11.39 -14.63 6.78
CA ARG A 155 10.67 -15.73 7.42
C ARG A 155 10.18 -16.75 6.41
N GLN A 156 9.60 -16.30 5.30
CA GLN A 156 9.13 -17.18 4.22
C GLN A 156 10.28 -18.01 3.61
N HIS A 157 11.47 -17.44 3.54
CA HIS A 157 12.68 -18.11 3.06
C HIS A 157 13.44 -18.87 4.17
N GLY A 158 12.84 -19.10 5.34
CA GLY A 158 13.40 -19.97 6.38
C GLY A 158 14.32 -19.30 7.39
N ALA A 159 14.38 -17.96 7.43
CA ALA A 159 15.05 -17.28 8.54
C ALA A 159 14.30 -17.51 9.86
N GLN A 160 15.05 -17.75 10.93
CA GLN A 160 14.50 -17.82 12.27
C GLN A 160 14.30 -16.40 12.82
N VAL A 161 13.06 -16.02 13.13
CA VAL A 161 12.79 -14.75 13.79
C VAL A 161 13.22 -14.82 15.24
N GLN A 162 14.25 -14.05 15.59
CA GLN A 162 14.73 -13.91 16.95
C GLN A 162 13.96 -12.82 17.71
N ARG A 163 13.53 -11.76 17.00
CA ARG A 163 12.74 -10.67 17.57
C ARG A 163 11.81 -10.08 16.53
N GLU A 164 10.52 -10.07 16.86
CA GLU A 164 9.47 -9.39 16.09
C GLU A 164 9.73 -7.87 16.00
N PRO A 165 9.13 -7.17 15.02
CA PRO A 165 9.37 -5.75 14.81
C PRO A 165 9.06 -4.93 16.06
N TYR A 166 9.95 -3.99 16.38
CA TYR A 166 9.79 -3.06 17.48
C TYR A 166 10.32 -1.69 17.11
N ASP A 167 9.72 -0.65 17.69
CA ASP A 167 10.11 0.73 17.45
C ASP A 167 11.05 1.20 18.56
N ALA A 168 12.26 1.63 18.18
CA ALA A 168 13.23 2.19 19.11
C ALA A 168 14.15 3.18 18.40
N HIS A 169 14.52 4.26 19.09
CA HIS A 169 15.48 5.25 18.62
C HIS A 169 15.15 5.85 17.23
N GLY A 170 13.86 5.98 16.91
CA GLY A 170 13.40 6.53 15.64
C GLY A 170 13.43 5.56 14.46
N SER A 171 13.66 4.27 14.71
CA SER A 171 13.65 3.22 13.69
C SER A 171 12.77 2.05 14.11
N ARG A 172 12.20 1.36 13.13
CA ARG A 172 11.54 0.06 13.34
C ARG A 172 12.51 -1.03 12.99
N THR A 173 12.78 -1.93 13.95
CA THR A 173 13.80 -2.97 13.81
C THR A 173 13.21 -4.35 14.05
N ALA A 174 13.58 -5.32 13.24
CA ALA A 174 13.36 -6.75 13.49
C ALA A 174 14.69 -7.49 13.50
N VAL A 175 14.74 -8.67 14.12
CA VAL A 175 15.96 -9.48 14.20
C VAL A 175 15.71 -10.90 13.73
N VAL A 176 16.54 -11.37 12.80
CA VAL A 176 16.51 -12.74 12.30
C VAL A 176 17.88 -13.41 12.39
N ILE A 177 17.87 -14.74 12.44
CA ILE A 177 19.03 -15.58 12.16
C ILE A 177 18.77 -16.20 10.78
N ASP A 178 19.66 -16.00 9.82
CA ASP A 178 19.54 -16.64 8.51
C ASP A 178 19.80 -18.16 8.59
N PRO A 179 19.47 -18.94 7.55
CA PRO A 179 19.69 -20.39 7.56
C PRO A 179 21.16 -20.82 7.74
N PHE A 180 22.11 -19.90 7.58
CA PHE A 180 23.55 -20.14 7.68
C PHE A 180 24.12 -19.68 9.03
N GLY A 181 23.27 -19.20 9.95
CA GLY A 181 23.61 -18.87 11.33
C GLY A 181 24.03 -17.42 11.56
N HIS A 182 24.00 -16.54 10.54
CA HIS A 182 24.34 -15.13 10.73
C HIS A 182 23.15 -14.34 11.28
N ARG A 183 23.43 -13.43 12.22
CA ARG A 183 22.41 -12.59 12.84
C ARG A 183 22.26 -11.27 12.10
N TRP A 184 21.04 -11.00 11.65
CA TRP A 184 20.67 -9.79 10.92
C TRP A 184 19.70 -8.93 11.72
N MET A 185 19.94 -7.62 11.72
CA MET A 185 19.01 -6.59 12.17
C MET A 185 18.47 -5.87 10.92
N LEU A 186 17.18 -6.05 10.67
CA LEU A 186 16.45 -5.39 9.58
C LEU A 186 15.93 -4.07 10.15
N THR A 187 16.51 -2.95 9.73
CA THR A 187 16.22 -1.63 10.30
C THR A 187 15.64 -0.72 9.22
N GLY A 188 14.45 -0.19 9.47
CA GLY A 188 13.74 0.70 8.57
C GLY A 188 13.11 1.88 9.31
N PRO A 189 12.46 2.80 8.57
CA PRO A 189 11.72 3.90 9.19
C PRO A 189 10.59 3.36 10.09
N VAL A 190 10.27 4.10 11.15
CA VAL A 190 9.01 3.85 11.88
C VAL A 190 7.85 4.20 10.95
N PRO A 191 6.86 3.30 10.74
CA PRO A 191 5.69 3.60 9.94
C PRO A 191 4.99 4.83 10.47
N VAL A 192 4.81 5.84 9.62
CA VAL A 192 4.00 7.01 9.97
C VAL A 192 2.55 6.65 9.71
N THR A 193 1.79 6.42 10.77
CA THR A 193 0.35 6.18 10.63
C THR A 193 -0.35 7.51 10.37
N VAL A 194 -0.87 7.68 9.16
CA VAL A 194 -1.76 8.81 8.85
C VAL A 194 -3.10 8.51 9.50
N PRO A 195 -3.69 9.43 10.28
CA PRO A 195 -5.02 9.22 10.85
C PRO A 195 -6.08 9.25 9.74
N ILE A 196 -7.15 8.48 9.92
CA ILE A 196 -8.30 8.49 9.01
C ILE A 196 -8.88 9.91 8.89
N ARG A 197 -9.28 10.28 7.67
CA ARG A 197 -9.73 11.62 7.33
C ARG A 197 -11.23 11.64 7.04
N HIS A 198 -11.80 12.84 7.08
CA HIS A 198 -13.16 13.07 6.62
C HIS A 198 -13.38 12.51 5.21
N GLY A 199 -14.44 11.73 5.02
CA GLY A 199 -14.80 11.14 3.74
C GLY A 199 -14.06 9.84 3.39
N ASP A 200 -13.13 9.36 4.22
CA ASP A 200 -12.58 8.01 4.05
C ASP A 200 -13.59 6.95 4.50
N ILE A 201 -13.50 5.75 3.92
CA ILE A 201 -14.26 4.58 4.36
C ILE A 201 -13.52 3.94 5.53
N GLY A 202 -14.07 4.00 6.74
CA GLY A 202 -13.42 3.43 7.93
C GLY A 202 -13.85 2.01 8.27
N TYR A 203 -15.01 1.59 7.74
CA TYR A 203 -15.54 0.25 7.92
C TYR A 203 -16.41 -0.12 6.72
N ILE A 204 -16.39 -1.40 6.36
CA ILE A 204 -17.30 -1.98 5.39
C ILE A 204 -17.94 -3.25 5.94
N SER A 205 -19.11 -3.61 5.42
CA SER A 205 -19.64 -4.95 5.63
C SER A 205 -20.27 -5.52 4.38
N VAL A 206 -20.01 -6.81 4.15
CA VAL A 206 -20.74 -7.60 3.15
C VAL A 206 -22.14 -7.86 3.70
N GLN A 207 -23.15 -7.39 3.00
CA GLN A 207 -24.55 -7.60 3.32
C GLN A 207 -25.07 -8.78 2.48
N THR A 208 -25.47 -9.86 3.15
CA THR A 208 -25.74 -11.15 2.50
C THR A 208 -26.93 -11.87 3.14
N PRO A 209 -27.65 -12.79 2.46
CA PRO A 209 -28.72 -13.57 3.09
C PRO A 209 -28.24 -14.56 4.15
N ASP A 210 -27.03 -15.10 4.01
CA ASP A 210 -26.43 -16.08 4.92
C ASP A 210 -24.96 -15.72 5.18
N ALA A 211 -24.68 -15.24 6.40
CA ALA A 211 -23.35 -14.75 6.77
C ALA A 211 -22.34 -15.88 6.90
N GLN A 212 -22.77 -17.06 7.38
CA GLN A 212 -21.86 -18.21 7.53
C GLN A 212 -21.45 -18.76 6.16
N ARG A 213 -22.38 -18.79 5.21
CA ARG A 213 -22.10 -19.22 3.84
C ARG A 213 -21.21 -18.23 3.09
N ALA A 214 -21.44 -16.92 3.26
CA ALA A 214 -20.54 -15.89 2.75
C ALA A 214 -19.15 -15.99 3.38
N ALA A 215 -19.05 -16.21 4.69
CA ALA A 215 -17.78 -16.39 5.36
C ALA A 215 -17.00 -17.60 4.81
N ALA A 216 -17.67 -18.72 4.52
CA ALA A 216 -17.05 -19.87 3.88
C ALA A 216 -16.58 -19.55 2.45
N PHE A 217 -17.39 -18.83 1.67
CA PHE A 217 -17.03 -18.40 0.31
C PHE A 217 -15.80 -17.49 0.31
N TYR A 218 -15.82 -16.38 1.06
CA TYR A 218 -14.70 -15.44 1.10
C TYR A 218 -13.48 -16.01 1.83
N GLY A 219 -13.68 -16.92 2.78
CA GLY A 219 -12.59 -17.70 3.38
C GLY A 219 -11.84 -18.53 2.33
N HIS A 220 -12.56 -19.21 1.43
CA HIS A 220 -11.95 -19.97 0.32
C HIS A 220 -11.30 -19.05 -0.72
N VAL A 221 -12.01 -18.01 -1.16
CA VAL A 221 -11.56 -17.17 -2.29
C VAL A 221 -10.45 -16.20 -1.88
N LEU A 222 -10.63 -15.50 -0.76
CA LEU A 222 -9.77 -14.39 -0.31
C LEU A 222 -8.88 -14.75 0.89
N GLY A 223 -9.10 -15.90 1.54
CA GLY A 223 -8.38 -16.27 2.75
C GLY A 223 -8.84 -15.53 3.99
N TRP A 224 -10.11 -15.08 4.03
CA TRP A 224 -10.65 -14.39 5.20
C TRP A 224 -10.82 -15.30 6.40
N ASP A 225 -10.29 -14.87 7.55
CA ASP A 225 -10.62 -15.44 8.85
C ASP A 225 -11.81 -14.68 9.44
N TYR A 226 -12.94 -15.34 9.61
CA TYR A 226 -14.18 -14.74 10.13
C TYR A 226 -14.51 -15.24 11.53
N ASP A 227 -14.74 -14.32 12.45
CA ASP A 227 -15.25 -14.59 13.79
C ASP A 227 -16.78 -14.37 13.83
N PRO A 228 -17.59 -15.42 13.99
CA PRO A 228 -19.06 -15.30 14.01
C PRO A 228 -19.61 -14.62 15.28
N ASP A 229 -18.87 -14.62 16.39
CA ASP A 229 -19.33 -14.02 17.65
C ASP A 229 -19.27 -12.49 17.55
N THR A 230 -18.20 -11.97 16.95
CA THR A 230 -18.02 -10.53 16.72
C THR A 230 -18.48 -10.06 15.35
N ARG A 231 -18.75 -11.00 14.42
CA ARG A 231 -19.10 -10.78 13.01
C ARG A 231 -18.02 -10.05 12.21
N LYS A 232 -16.76 -10.18 12.62
CA LYS A 232 -15.61 -9.48 12.04
C LYS A 232 -14.74 -10.43 11.22
N VAL A 233 -14.18 -9.91 10.13
CA VAL A 233 -13.05 -10.54 9.44
C VAL A 233 -11.77 -10.10 10.14
N THR A 234 -11.04 -11.02 10.78
CA THR A 234 -9.86 -10.73 11.61
C THR A 234 -8.55 -10.74 10.83
N SER A 235 -8.54 -11.29 9.62
CA SER A 235 -7.38 -11.32 8.73
C SER A 235 -7.10 -9.97 8.06
N ASN A 236 -8.10 -9.08 8.01
CA ASN A 236 -7.99 -7.78 7.33
C ASN A 236 -7.54 -6.68 8.29
N ARG A 237 -6.71 -5.76 7.78
CA ARG A 237 -6.38 -4.48 8.40
C ARG A 237 -7.55 -3.50 8.30
N MET A 238 -8.22 -3.43 7.15
CA MET A 238 -9.44 -2.64 7.05
C MET A 238 -10.57 -3.34 7.80
N HIS A 239 -11.23 -2.64 8.71
CA HIS A 239 -12.33 -3.22 9.48
C HIS A 239 -13.46 -3.66 8.55
N THR A 240 -13.67 -4.98 8.51
CA THR A 240 -14.60 -5.64 7.59
C THR A 240 -15.51 -6.57 8.40
N GLY A 241 -16.82 -6.51 8.14
CA GLY A 241 -17.79 -7.43 8.71
C GLY A 241 -18.60 -8.18 7.67
N ILE A 242 -19.33 -9.20 8.12
CA ILE A 242 -20.31 -9.93 7.32
C ILE A 242 -21.62 -9.98 8.10
N PHE A 243 -22.69 -9.47 7.52
CA PHE A 243 -23.99 -9.27 8.16
C PHE A 243 -25.12 -9.87 7.34
N GLU A 244 -26.03 -10.55 8.03
CA GLU A 244 -27.24 -11.07 7.42
C GLU A 244 -28.25 -9.95 7.15
N THR A 245 -28.76 -9.87 5.93
CA THR A 245 -29.81 -8.94 5.53
C THR A 245 -30.84 -9.62 4.63
N THR A 246 -32.07 -9.11 4.66
CA THR A 246 -33.10 -9.42 3.66
C THR A 246 -33.10 -8.42 2.49
N GLY A 247 -32.26 -7.39 2.56
CA GLY A 247 -32.14 -6.31 1.57
C GLY A 247 -31.23 -6.65 0.39
N PRO A 248 -30.79 -5.63 -0.37
CA PRO A 248 -29.87 -5.80 -1.48
C PRO A 248 -28.55 -6.43 -1.04
N GLN A 249 -28.02 -7.32 -1.89
CA GLN A 249 -26.71 -7.94 -1.72
C GLN A 249 -25.64 -6.95 -2.21
N THR A 250 -25.15 -6.12 -1.29
CA THR A 250 -24.23 -5.01 -1.56
C THR A 250 -23.18 -4.95 -0.46
N VAL A 251 -22.20 -4.06 -0.61
CA VAL A 251 -21.37 -3.62 0.52
C VAL A 251 -22.00 -2.41 1.18
N PHE A 252 -22.11 -2.44 2.50
CA PHE A 252 -22.44 -1.28 3.33
C PHE A 252 -21.17 -0.55 3.72
N CYS A 253 -21.14 0.77 3.57
CA CYS A 253 -19.98 1.62 3.86
C CYS A 253 -20.25 2.52 5.08
N CYS A 254 -19.24 2.64 5.96
CA CYS A 254 -19.24 3.61 7.05
C CYS A 254 -18.11 4.63 6.86
N TYR A 255 -18.46 5.90 6.72
CA TYR A 255 -17.52 6.98 6.38
C TYR A 255 -17.09 7.79 7.60
N ALA A 256 -15.81 8.13 7.68
CA ALA A 256 -15.30 8.98 8.74
C ALA A 256 -15.76 10.43 8.58
N VAL A 257 -16.26 11.04 9.66
CA VAL A 257 -16.65 12.45 9.72
C VAL A 257 -15.94 13.18 10.85
N ARG A 258 -15.66 14.47 10.65
CA ARG A 258 -15.01 15.30 11.69
C ARG A 258 -15.93 15.61 12.85
N ASP A 259 -17.22 15.75 12.55
CA ASP A 259 -18.26 16.16 13.48
C ASP A 259 -19.55 15.43 13.10
N LEU A 260 -20.06 14.59 14.01
CA LEU A 260 -21.23 13.76 13.78
C LEU A 260 -22.52 14.59 13.67
N ASP A 261 -22.64 15.68 14.44
CA ASP A 261 -23.82 16.55 14.41
C ASP A 261 -23.86 17.37 13.12
N ALA A 262 -22.72 17.87 12.66
CA ALA A 262 -22.61 18.54 11.36
C ALA A 262 -22.96 17.59 10.21
N ALA A 263 -22.43 16.35 10.24
CA ALA A 263 -22.77 15.33 9.24
C ALA A 263 -24.27 15.02 9.24
N ARG A 264 -24.89 14.88 10.42
CA ARG A 264 -26.34 14.69 10.54
C ARG A 264 -27.14 15.80 9.85
N GLN A 265 -26.77 17.06 10.06
CA GLN A 265 -27.45 18.20 9.42
C GLN A 265 -27.25 18.19 7.91
N ALA A 266 -26.03 17.91 7.43
CA ALA A 266 -25.74 17.82 6.01
C ALA A 266 -26.56 16.71 5.32
N ILE A 267 -26.66 15.53 5.93
CA ILE A 267 -27.46 14.41 5.40
C ILE A 267 -28.93 14.81 5.24
N LEU A 268 -29.52 15.41 6.27
CA LEU A 268 -30.91 15.88 6.24
C LEU A 268 -31.12 16.97 5.19
N ALA A 269 -30.19 17.92 5.07
CA ALA A 269 -30.25 19.00 4.10
C ALA A 269 -30.13 18.50 2.65
N ALA A 270 -29.32 17.45 2.42
CA ALA A 270 -29.13 16.81 1.12
C ALA A 270 -30.26 15.83 0.75
N GLY A 271 -31.31 15.71 1.58
CA GLY A 271 -32.49 14.88 1.31
C GLY A 271 -32.39 13.43 1.78
N GLY A 272 -31.39 13.10 2.58
CA GLY A 272 -31.23 11.78 3.21
C GLY A 272 -32.03 11.63 4.50
N GLN A 273 -31.96 10.44 5.08
CA GLN A 273 -32.56 10.09 6.37
C GLN A 273 -31.46 9.69 7.36
N VAL A 274 -31.71 9.89 8.66
CA VAL A 274 -30.74 9.58 9.73
C VAL A 274 -31.41 8.81 10.85
N GLY A 275 -30.67 7.86 11.41
CA GLY A 275 -31.04 7.10 12.60
C GLY A 275 -30.76 7.83 13.91
N THR A 276 -30.57 7.05 14.97
CA THR A 276 -30.16 7.56 16.29
C THR A 276 -28.65 7.37 16.44
N PRO A 277 -27.89 8.38 16.92
CA PRO A 277 -26.48 8.21 17.19
C PRO A 277 -26.21 7.12 18.24
N GLU A 278 -25.20 6.29 17.99
CA GLU A 278 -24.73 5.25 18.92
C GLU A 278 -23.26 5.50 19.31
N GLN A 279 -22.87 5.04 20.50
CA GLN A 279 -21.50 5.22 21.03
C GLN A 279 -20.79 3.88 21.08
N HIS A 280 -19.59 3.83 20.51
CA HIS A 280 -18.74 2.64 20.47
C HIS A 280 -17.31 2.96 20.90
N GLU A 281 -16.49 1.92 21.11
CA GLU A 281 -15.06 2.06 21.46
C GLU A 281 -14.25 2.79 20.37
N TRP A 282 -14.68 2.69 19.10
CA TRP A 282 -14.04 3.30 17.94
C TRP A 282 -14.60 4.68 17.59
N GLY A 283 -15.66 5.15 18.26
CA GLY A 283 -16.27 6.44 18.02
C GLY A 283 -17.79 6.42 18.01
N ALA A 284 -18.37 7.61 17.88
CA ALA A 284 -19.80 7.78 17.74
C ALA A 284 -20.22 7.51 16.28
N THR A 285 -21.27 6.72 16.08
CA THR A 285 -21.79 6.33 14.76
C THR A 285 -23.18 6.89 14.54
N LEU A 286 -23.58 7.00 13.27
CA LEU A 286 -24.93 7.37 12.85
C LEU A 286 -25.26 6.66 11.55
N ASP A 287 -26.24 5.76 11.60
CA ASP A 287 -26.82 5.15 10.40
C ASP A 287 -27.64 6.17 9.61
N ALA A 288 -27.63 6.05 8.29
CA ALA A 288 -28.29 6.95 7.38
C ALA A 288 -28.70 6.26 6.07
N THR A 289 -29.63 6.90 5.36
CA THR A 289 -30.01 6.51 4.00
C THR A 289 -29.81 7.73 3.09
N ASP A 290 -29.17 7.56 1.95
CA ASP A 290 -28.91 8.65 1.01
C ASP A 290 -30.17 9.07 0.23
N ALA A 291 -30.05 10.10 -0.60
CA ALA A 291 -31.16 10.61 -1.42
C ALA A 291 -31.65 9.60 -2.50
N LEU A 292 -30.85 8.58 -2.81
CA LEU A 292 -31.15 7.52 -3.77
C LEU A 292 -31.67 6.24 -3.08
N GLY A 293 -31.78 6.21 -1.76
CA GLY A 293 -32.26 5.07 -0.98
C GLY A 293 -31.18 4.07 -0.58
N THR A 294 -29.89 4.43 -0.68
CA THR A 294 -28.77 3.57 -0.26
C THR A 294 -28.49 3.74 1.22
N ASP A 295 -28.47 2.64 1.97
CA ASP A 295 -28.08 2.65 3.38
C ASP A 295 -26.56 2.76 3.54
N PHE A 296 -26.13 3.60 4.47
CA PHE A 296 -24.73 3.81 4.86
C PHE A 296 -24.65 4.27 6.32
N ALA A 297 -23.44 4.43 6.85
CA ALA A 297 -23.23 5.10 8.13
C ALA A 297 -22.14 6.17 8.04
N VAL A 298 -22.15 7.08 9.02
CA VAL A 298 -21.01 7.94 9.32
C VAL A 298 -20.53 7.68 10.74
N PHE A 299 -19.25 7.90 10.99
CA PHE A 299 -18.71 7.82 12.34
C PHE A 299 -17.68 8.91 12.61
N GLN A 300 -17.67 9.43 13.82
CA GLN A 300 -16.66 10.36 14.28
C GLN A 300 -15.54 9.56 14.99
N PRO A 301 -14.36 9.41 14.35
CA PRO A 301 -13.31 8.52 14.84
C PRO A 301 -12.70 9.03 16.14
N VAL A 302 -12.37 8.11 17.05
CA VAL A 302 -11.45 8.42 18.17
C VAL A 302 -10.01 8.63 17.66
N PRO A 303 -9.16 9.37 18.39
CA PRO A 303 -7.75 9.52 18.00
C PRO A 303 -7.04 8.18 17.86
N GLY A 304 -6.21 8.04 16.82
CA GLY A 304 -5.38 6.86 16.58
C GLY A 304 -5.92 5.84 15.59
N ILE A 305 -7.13 6.02 15.07
CA ILE A 305 -7.62 5.19 13.96
C ILE A 305 -6.80 5.49 12.70
N ALA A 306 -6.10 4.46 12.21
CA ALA A 306 -5.30 4.54 11.01
C ALA A 306 -6.16 4.77 9.78
N ARG A 307 -5.66 5.59 8.85
CA ARG A 307 -6.24 5.73 7.53
C ARG A 307 -6.05 4.42 6.76
N PRO A 308 -7.08 3.88 6.09
CA PRO A 308 -6.92 2.73 5.21
C PRO A 308 -5.89 2.99 4.12
N GLU A 309 -5.23 1.94 3.65
CA GLU A 309 -4.35 2.03 2.49
C GLU A 309 -5.14 2.38 1.23
N LEU A 310 -4.51 3.10 0.31
CA LEU A 310 -5.18 3.62 -0.88
C LEU A 310 -5.74 2.48 -1.78
N ASN A 311 -4.96 1.41 -1.94
CA ASN A 311 -5.27 0.25 -2.81
C ASN A 311 -5.33 -1.07 -2.04
N GLY A 312 -5.69 -1.01 -0.75
CA GLY A 312 -5.66 -2.17 0.14
C GLY A 312 -4.25 -2.54 0.61
N ALA A 313 -4.16 -3.23 1.74
CA ALA A 313 -2.89 -3.57 2.39
C ALA A 313 -2.31 -4.94 1.99
N GLY A 314 -2.98 -5.68 1.11
CA GLY A 314 -2.60 -7.03 0.70
C GLY A 314 -3.80 -7.85 0.20
N PRO A 315 -3.61 -9.16 -0.05
CA PRO A 315 -4.68 -10.05 -0.49
C PRO A 315 -5.88 -10.03 0.47
N GLY A 316 -7.10 -10.00 -0.09
CA GLY A 316 -8.35 -9.96 0.65
C GLY A 316 -8.79 -8.57 1.12
N GLU A 317 -7.95 -7.54 0.96
CA GLU A 317 -8.28 -6.15 1.30
C GLU A 317 -9.08 -5.45 0.20
N LEU A 318 -9.87 -4.45 0.59
CA LEU A 318 -10.57 -3.57 -0.35
C LEU A 318 -9.57 -2.66 -1.07
N SER A 319 -9.46 -2.78 -2.39
CA SER A 319 -8.59 -1.92 -3.21
C SER A 319 -9.33 -0.80 -3.91
N TYR A 320 -10.60 -1.03 -4.25
CA TYR A 320 -11.44 -0.04 -4.94
C TYR A 320 -12.90 -0.24 -4.58
N MET A 321 -13.64 0.86 -4.41
CA MET A 321 -15.09 0.82 -4.27
C MET A 321 -15.78 1.47 -5.47
N THR A 322 -16.63 0.72 -6.17
CA THR A 322 -17.42 1.24 -7.29
C THR A 322 -18.88 1.39 -6.88
N TYR A 323 -19.40 2.61 -6.90
CA TYR A 323 -20.81 2.91 -6.72
C TYR A 323 -21.50 2.93 -8.09
N TYR A 324 -22.23 1.87 -8.44
CA TYR A 324 -23.17 1.94 -9.56
C TYR A 324 -24.42 2.63 -9.07
N VAL A 325 -24.81 3.73 -9.70
CA VAL A 325 -25.90 4.59 -9.22
C VAL A 325 -26.90 4.86 -10.34
N THR A 326 -28.17 5.05 -9.96
CA THR A 326 -29.23 5.39 -10.92
C THR A 326 -29.05 6.81 -11.49
N ASP A 327 -28.52 7.73 -10.67
CA ASP A 327 -28.27 9.13 -11.04
C ASP A 327 -26.93 9.59 -10.43
N SER A 328 -25.92 9.79 -11.27
CA SER A 328 -24.59 10.22 -10.83
C SER A 328 -24.54 11.68 -10.39
N ALA A 329 -25.44 12.54 -10.86
CA ALA A 329 -25.49 13.94 -10.45
C ALA A 329 -26.03 14.03 -9.02
N ALA A 330 -27.15 13.36 -8.75
CA ALA A 330 -27.71 13.28 -7.40
C ALA A 330 -26.74 12.65 -6.40
N PHE A 331 -26.02 11.59 -6.80
CA PHE A 331 -24.98 10.96 -5.97
C PHE A 331 -23.86 11.95 -5.63
N ARG A 332 -23.34 12.68 -6.63
CA ARG A 332 -22.24 13.63 -6.43
C ARG A 332 -22.66 14.84 -5.60
N ASP A 333 -23.87 15.35 -5.81
CA ASP A 333 -24.40 16.46 -5.02
C ASP A 333 -24.55 16.04 -3.56
N PHE A 334 -25.10 14.85 -3.30
CA PHE A 334 -25.27 14.32 -1.94
C PHE A 334 -23.94 14.10 -1.22
N TYR A 335 -23.05 13.28 -1.79
CA TYR A 335 -21.79 12.91 -1.13
C TYR A 335 -20.75 14.04 -1.16
N GLY A 336 -20.84 14.96 -2.12
CA GLY A 336 -20.07 16.20 -2.12
C GLY A 336 -20.41 17.10 -0.93
N GLU A 337 -21.69 17.25 -0.61
CA GLU A 337 -22.14 18.02 0.56
C GLU A 337 -21.84 17.30 1.88
N VAL A 338 -22.15 16.01 1.98
CA VAL A 338 -22.06 15.25 3.25
C VAL A 338 -20.63 14.89 3.62
N LEU A 339 -19.80 14.49 2.66
CA LEU A 339 -18.44 13.99 2.89
C LEU A 339 -17.34 14.93 2.39
N GLY A 340 -17.71 16.04 1.74
CA GLY A 340 -16.74 16.93 1.09
C GLY A 340 -16.03 16.29 -0.10
N TRP A 341 -16.60 15.22 -0.68
CA TRP A 341 -16.02 14.55 -1.84
C TRP A 341 -16.01 15.47 -3.06
N THR A 342 -14.91 15.42 -3.80
CA THR A 342 -14.81 16.05 -5.11
C THR A 342 -14.62 14.98 -6.17
N PHE A 343 -15.04 15.29 -7.39
CA PHE A 343 -15.18 14.29 -8.46
C PHE A 343 -14.50 14.76 -9.74
N GLU A 344 -13.74 13.88 -10.36
CA GLU A 344 -13.20 14.08 -11.71
C GLU A 344 -13.86 13.11 -12.69
N PRO A 345 -14.08 13.51 -13.96
CA PRO A 345 -14.58 12.59 -14.98
C PRO A 345 -13.69 11.35 -15.13
N GLY A 346 -14.31 10.18 -15.12
CA GLY A 346 -13.68 8.90 -15.35
C GLY A 346 -13.46 8.59 -16.83
N ARG A 347 -13.18 7.31 -17.12
CA ARG A 347 -12.89 6.82 -18.49
C ARG A 347 -14.10 6.26 -19.22
N ILE A 348 -15.23 6.12 -18.53
CA ILE A 348 -16.48 5.62 -19.09
C ILE A 348 -17.51 6.74 -19.13
N GLU A 349 -18.54 6.56 -19.95
CA GLU A 349 -19.70 7.46 -19.95
C GLU A 349 -20.32 7.50 -18.55
N ASP A 350 -20.58 8.71 -18.07
CA ASP A 350 -21.10 8.97 -16.72
C ASP A 350 -20.32 8.32 -15.56
N GLY A 351 -19.01 8.11 -15.77
CA GLY A 351 -18.08 7.67 -14.74
C GLY A 351 -17.41 8.84 -14.02
N TRP A 352 -17.20 8.71 -12.72
CA TRP A 352 -16.65 9.75 -11.85
C TRP A 352 -15.68 9.16 -10.83
N ALA A 353 -14.44 9.67 -10.77
CA ALA A 353 -13.46 9.29 -9.78
C ALA A 353 -13.56 10.22 -8.55
N VAL A 354 -13.71 9.63 -7.36
CA VAL A 354 -13.71 10.36 -6.09
C VAL A 354 -12.29 10.72 -5.71
N GLN A 355 -12.02 12.01 -5.48
CA GLN A 355 -10.67 12.49 -5.19
C GLN A 355 -10.37 12.49 -3.69
N GLY A 356 -9.16 12.04 -3.35
CA GLY A 356 -8.61 12.18 -2.00
C GLY A 356 -9.23 11.28 -0.92
N CYS A 357 -10.17 10.41 -1.25
CA CYS A 357 -10.74 9.40 -0.34
C CYS A 357 -9.93 8.10 -0.32
N HIS A 358 -9.97 7.39 0.81
CA HIS A 358 -9.37 6.06 0.99
C HIS A 358 -10.40 5.03 1.47
N PRO A 359 -10.39 3.79 0.94
CA PRO A 359 -9.69 3.37 -0.28
C PRO A 359 -10.18 4.12 -1.53
N MET A 360 -9.49 3.94 -2.66
CA MET A 360 -9.92 4.56 -3.92
C MET A 360 -11.39 4.23 -4.22
N SER A 361 -12.14 5.23 -4.66
CA SER A 361 -13.56 5.08 -4.94
C SER A 361 -13.96 5.78 -6.24
N GLY A 362 -15.01 5.28 -6.87
CA GLY A 362 -15.61 5.88 -8.06
C GLY A 362 -17.09 5.58 -8.17
N ALA A 363 -17.80 6.40 -8.95
CA ALA A 363 -19.21 6.21 -9.25
C ALA A 363 -19.43 6.06 -10.75
N ALA A 364 -20.41 5.26 -11.14
CA ALA A 364 -20.86 5.09 -12.51
C ALA A 364 -22.39 5.23 -12.55
N GLY A 365 -22.89 6.22 -13.29
CA GLY A 365 -24.32 6.44 -13.43
C GLY A 365 -25.00 5.55 -14.48
N GLY A 366 -26.32 5.66 -14.57
CA GLY A 366 -27.12 4.90 -15.53
C GLY A 366 -27.41 3.45 -15.14
N ALA A 367 -27.08 3.04 -13.92
CA ALA A 367 -27.41 1.71 -13.42
C ALA A 367 -28.93 1.56 -13.21
N ALA A 368 -29.45 0.35 -13.38
CA ALA A 368 -30.87 0.07 -13.12
C ALA A 368 -31.24 0.16 -11.62
N GLN A 369 -30.26 -0.07 -10.76
CA GLN A 369 -30.38 0.02 -9.30
C GLN A 369 -29.05 0.49 -8.72
N THR A 370 -29.12 1.22 -7.60
CA THR A 370 -27.92 1.66 -6.89
C THR A 370 -27.31 0.48 -6.11
N VAL A 371 -26.02 0.24 -6.28
CA VAL A 371 -25.26 -0.84 -5.62
C VAL A 371 -23.79 -0.47 -5.48
N ALA A 372 -23.20 -0.82 -4.33
CA ALA A 372 -21.77 -0.68 -4.08
C ALA A 372 -21.07 -2.02 -4.34
N VAL A 373 -20.12 -2.01 -5.27
CA VAL A 373 -19.40 -3.20 -5.73
C VAL A 373 -17.92 -3.05 -5.35
N PRO A 374 -17.41 -3.88 -4.42
CA PRO A 374 -16.01 -3.83 -3.99
C PRO A 374 -15.10 -4.49 -5.01
N MET A 375 -13.84 -4.07 -5.03
CA MET A 375 -12.73 -4.81 -5.64
C MET A 375 -11.80 -5.30 -4.54
N TRP A 376 -11.55 -6.61 -4.52
CA TRP A 376 -10.66 -7.26 -3.57
C TRP A 376 -9.30 -7.54 -4.20
N THR A 377 -8.23 -7.19 -3.49
CA THR A 377 -6.86 -7.50 -3.93
C THR A 377 -6.60 -9.01 -3.86
N VAL A 378 -5.95 -9.56 -4.87
CA VAL A 378 -5.44 -10.94 -4.90
C VAL A 378 -4.03 -10.98 -5.50
N THR A 379 -3.23 -11.96 -5.10
CA THR A 379 -1.88 -12.16 -5.65
C THR A 379 -1.87 -12.81 -7.02
N ASP A 380 -2.82 -13.71 -7.28
CA ASP A 380 -2.97 -14.45 -8.53
C ASP A 380 -4.44 -14.48 -8.92
N ILE A 381 -4.75 -13.77 -10.01
CA ILE A 381 -6.13 -13.61 -10.48
C ILE A 381 -6.72 -14.90 -11.05
N GLU A 382 -5.91 -15.71 -11.73
CA GLU A 382 -6.38 -16.96 -12.35
C GLU A 382 -6.72 -17.98 -11.26
N ALA A 383 -5.84 -18.09 -10.27
CA ALA A 383 -6.08 -18.93 -9.10
C ALA A 383 -7.30 -18.46 -8.29
N ALA A 384 -7.47 -17.14 -8.11
CA ALA A 384 -8.62 -16.60 -7.39
C ALA A 384 -9.95 -16.86 -8.12
N VAL A 385 -9.97 -16.66 -9.44
CA VAL A 385 -11.13 -16.96 -10.29
C VAL A 385 -11.47 -18.46 -10.31
N ALA A 386 -10.47 -19.34 -10.27
CA ALA A 386 -10.72 -20.78 -10.07
C ALA A 386 -11.42 -21.05 -8.74
N ARG A 387 -10.94 -20.45 -7.64
CA ARG A 387 -11.57 -20.59 -6.30
C ARG A 387 -13.00 -20.04 -6.27
N VAL A 388 -13.30 -18.97 -6.99
CA VAL A 388 -14.69 -18.47 -7.13
C VAL A 388 -15.61 -19.55 -7.69
N ARG A 389 -15.21 -20.20 -8.79
CA ARG A 389 -16.00 -21.27 -9.42
C ARG A 389 -16.16 -22.48 -8.51
N GLU A 390 -15.09 -22.88 -7.82
CA GLU A 390 -15.11 -23.99 -6.87
C GLU A 390 -16.06 -23.76 -5.70
N ALA A 391 -16.13 -22.52 -5.20
CA ALA A 391 -17.01 -22.12 -4.11
C ALA A 391 -18.47 -21.87 -4.55
N GLY A 392 -18.80 -22.08 -5.83
CA GLY A 392 -20.16 -21.91 -6.36
C GLY A 392 -20.52 -20.49 -6.80
N GLY A 393 -19.54 -19.59 -6.85
CA GLY A 393 -19.69 -18.26 -7.43
C GLY A 393 -19.65 -18.27 -8.96
N THR A 394 -20.00 -17.14 -9.57
CA THR A 394 -19.99 -16.97 -11.03
C THR A 394 -18.95 -15.95 -11.45
N VAL A 395 -18.23 -16.23 -12.54
CA VAL A 395 -17.36 -15.26 -13.20
C VAL A 395 -18.17 -14.59 -14.30
N ILE A 396 -18.43 -13.29 -14.15
CA ILE A 396 -19.18 -12.48 -15.12
C ILE A 396 -18.24 -12.09 -16.26
N ASP A 397 -17.10 -11.50 -15.92
CA ASP A 397 -16.05 -11.12 -16.86
C ASP A 397 -14.76 -11.87 -16.50
N GLU A 398 -14.24 -12.63 -17.47
CA GLU A 398 -12.98 -13.38 -17.33
C GLU A 398 -11.79 -12.44 -17.08
N PRO A 399 -10.70 -12.96 -16.45
CA PRO A 399 -9.48 -12.19 -16.23
C PRO A 399 -9.00 -11.45 -17.47
N SER A 400 -8.90 -10.13 -17.36
CA SER A 400 -8.44 -9.27 -18.46
C SER A 400 -7.46 -8.21 -17.95
N ARG A 401 -6.53 -7.81 -18.84
CA ARG A 401 -5.56 -6.77 -18.52
C ARG A 401 -6.19 -5.39 -18.64
N GLN A 402 -6.21 -4.67 -17.54
CA GLN A 402 -6.60 -3.27 -17.45
C GLN A 402 -5.36 -2.38 -17.29
N PRO A 403 -5.50 -1.05 -17.48
CA PRO A 403 -4.36 -0.13 -17.31
C PRO A 403 -3.80 -0.07 -15.88
N TYR A 404 -4.56 -0.54 -14.90
CA TYR A 404 -4.17 -0.56 -13.48
C TYR A 404 -3.74 -1.94 -12.98
N GLY A 405 -3.93 -3.02 -13.74
CA GLY A 405 -3.67 -4.39 -13.28
C GLY A 405 -4.52 -5.42 -14.02
N MET A 406 -4.51 -6.66 -13.56
CA MET A 406 -5.49 -7.66 -14.00
C MET A 406 -6.79 -7.50 -13.21
N SER A 407 -7.94 -7.63 -13.87
CA SER A 407 -9.23 -7.66 -13.20
C SER A 407 -10.18 -8.73 -13.74
N ALA A 408 -11.09 -9.17 -12.89
CA ALA A 408 -12.20 -10.07 -13.22
C ALA A 408 -13.44 -9.65 -12.43
N GLU A 409 -14.62 -9.70 -13.05
CA GLU A 409 -15.90 -9.44 -12.37
C GLU A 409 -16.55 -10.76 -11.98
N CYS A 410 -17.05 -10.86 -10.75
CA CYS A 410 -17.62 -12.08 -10.20
C CYS A 410 -18.90 -11.80 -9.40
N THR A 411 -19.64 -12.88 -9.12
CA THR A 411 -20.60 -12.95 -8.02
C THR A 411 -20.17 -14.01 -7.01
N ASP A 412 -20.54 -13.82 -5.75
CA ASP A 412 -20.49 -14.91 -4.78
C ASP A 412 -21.57 -15.96 -5.08
N ASP A 413 -21.64 -16.99 -4.25
CA ASP A 413 -22.62 -18.07 -4.37
C ASP A 413 -24.04 -17.65 -3.92
N GLN A 414 -24.22 -16.39 -3.54
CA GLN A 414 -25.48 -15.80 -3.09
C GLN A 414 -26.00 -14.70 -4.02
N GLY A 415 -25.15 -14.18 -4.92
CA GLY A 415 -25.46 -13.18 -5.94
C GLY A 415 -24.79 -11.81 -5.72
N ALA A 416 -24.00 -11.63 -4.66
CA ALA A 416 -23.30 -10.38 -4.39
C ALA A 416 -22.18 -10.16 -5.41
N ARG A 417 -22.21 -9.03 -6.13
CA ARG A 417 -21.20 -8.67 -7.13
C ARG A 417 -19.93 -8.15 -6.47
N PHE A 418 -18.77 -8.53 -7.02
CA PHE A 418 -17.46 -7.99 -6.64
C PHE A 418 -16.47 -8.12 -7.80
N TYR A 419 -15.39 -7.36 -7.73
CA TYR A 419 -14.23 -7.53 -8.60
C TYR A 419 -13.06 -8.19 -7.85
N LEU A 420 -12.24 -8.92 -8.59
CA LEU A 420 -10.90 -9.32 -8.16
C LEU A 420 -9.87 -8.47 -8.90
N GLY A 421 -8.86 -7.96 -8.19
CA GLY A 421 -7.77 -7.16 -8.76
C GLY A 421 -6.41 -7.71 -8.37
N ALA A 422 -5.52 -7.88 -9.35
CA ALA A 422 -4.10 -8.18 -9.12
C ALA A 422 -3.25 -7.06 -9.73
N PHE A 423 -2.48 -6.37 -8.89
CA PHE A 423 -1.82 -5.10 -9.20
C PHE A 423 -0.30 -5.21 -9.23
#